data_AF-A0A6J0VGJ7-F1
#
_entry.id   AF-A0A6J0VGJ7-F1
#
_cell.length_a   1.000
_cell.length_b   1.000
_cell.length_c   1.000
_cell.angle_alpha   90.00
_cell.angle_beta   90.00
_cell.angle_gamma   90.00
#
_symmetry.space_group_name_H-M   'P 1'
#
loop_
_entity.id
_entity.type
_entity.pdbx_description
1 polymer ?
#
loop_
_entity_poly.entity_id
_entity_poly.type
_entity_poly.pdbx_seq_one_letter_code
_entity_poly.pdbx_strand_id
1 'polypeptide(L)'
;MGLGRGQSPLLMALVPLLTCLQTGMSLEHISYVPQLSSATLGGRLTQSTFTLEQPRGQFSHPSISDSDAIWLVVAHSNATQKFTAPQKVEDTPVPADFPQGGYYLTLRASRALYPGGQPSNQLWVLRVGNDTRCSPRTRGCNHPLPGPGPYRVKFLVMSDRGPTAETEWSSETRLQQAEVLQAAPGPQTAGTVVIIAILSVLLAILLAALLTLLIFTWYDTCGSTPISGPGELVFVRKYDTHHMSRPSAVGAS
;
A
#
# COMPACT_ATOMS: atom_id res chain seq x y z
N MET A 1 -35.77 -44.20 71.34
CA MET A 1 -34.40 -44.20 70.80
C MET A 1 -34.51 -43.87 69.32
N GLY A 2 -34.30 -42.66 68.79
CA GLY A 2 -33.43 -41.57 69.20
C GLY A 2 -32.13 -41.65 68.40
N LEU A 3 -32.11 -41.22 67.14
CA LEU A 3 -30.88 -40.91 66.38
C LEU A 3 -31.20 -39.79 65.37
N GLY A 4 -30.96 -38.56 65.82
CA GLY A 4 -31.04 -37.35 65.02
C GLY A 4 -29.96 -37.35 63.95
N ARG A 5 -30.38 -37.17 62.70
CA ARG A 5 -29.50 -37.00 61.54
C ARG A 5 -28.91 -35.59 61.59
N GLY A 6 -27.80 -35.44 62.31
CA GLY A 6 -27.02 -34.21 62.34
C GLY A 6 -26.47 -33.89 60.95
N GLN A 7 -27.12 -33.00 60.23
CA GLN A 7 -26.53 -32.32 59.07
C GLN A 7 -25.39 -31.45 59.61
N SER A 8 -24.15 -31.76 59.19
CA SER A 8 -22.96 -31.06 59.65
C SER A 8 -23.03 -29.56 59.27
N PRO A 9 -23.01 -28.63 60.23
CA PRO A 9 -23.10 -27.19 59.96
C PRO A 9 -21.91 -26.66 59.14
N LEU A 10 -20.80 -27.39 59.12
CA LEU A 10 -19.65 -27.12 58.24
C LEU A 10 -19.98 -27.29 56.76
N LEU A 11 -20.79 -28.29 56.41
CA LEU A 11 -21.21 -28.53 55.02
C LEU A 11 -22.18 -27.44 54.53
N MET A 12 -23.06 -26.94 55.40
CA MET A 12 -23.97 -25.83 55.07
C MET A 12 -23.26 -24.45 55.01
N ALA A 13 -22.11 -24.29 55.66
CA ALA A 13 -21.29 -23.07 55.58
C ALA A 13 -20.34 -23.05 54.37
N LEU A 14 -19.99 -24.21 53.82
CA LEU A 14 -19.16 -24.34 52.61
C LEU A 14 -19.92 -24.05 51.31
N VAL A 15 -21.23 -24.31 51.27
CA VAL A 15 -22.09 -24.01 50.11
C VAL A 15 -22.16 -22.51 49.80
N PRO A 16 -22.40 -21.58 50.76
CA PRO A 16 -22.43 -20.16 50.47
C PRO A 16 -21.05 -19.60 50.10
N LEU A 17 -19.97 -20.19 50.62
CA LEU A 17 -18.59 -19.79 50.29
C LEU A 17 -18.22 -20.21 48.86
N LEU A 18 -18.67 -21.38 48.38
CA LEU A 18 -18.52 -21.80 46.98
C LEU A 18 -19.38 -20.96 46.02
N THR A 19 -20.57 -20.51 46.43
CA THR A 19 -21.39 -19.61 45.59
C THR A 19 -20.86 -18.17 45.54
N CYS A 20 -20.09 -17.72 46.53
CA CYS A 20 -19.41 -16.42 46.49
C CYS A 20 -18.18 -16.39 45.57
N LEU A 21 -17.68 -17.54 45.14
CA LEU A 21 -16.54 -17.67 44.22
C LEU A 21 -16.93 -17.68 42.74
N GLN A 22 -18.23 -17.62 42.42
CA GLN A 22 -18.73 -17.64 41.04
C GLN A 22 -19.64 -16.45 40.70
N THR A 23 -19.45 -15.30 41.33
CA THR A 23 -19.78 -14.03 40.65
C THR A 23 -18.72 -13.80 39.58
N GLY A 24 -18.73 -14.64 38.54
CA GLY A 24 -18.10 -14.30 37.28
C GLY A 24 -18.70 -12.96 36.87
N MET A 25 -17.87 -11.93 36.75
CA MET A 25 -18.31 -10.63 36.24
C MET A 25 -18.86 -10.90 34.84
N SER A 26 -20.18 -11.04 34.74
CA SER A 26 -20.84 -11.28 33.47
C SER A 26 -20.56 -10.07 32.61
N LEU A 27 -19.92 -10.28 31.46
CA LEU A 27 -19.71 -9.24 30.47
C LEU A 27 -21.07 -8.64 30.12
N GLU A 28 -21.26 -7.34 30.35
CA GLU A 28 -22.50 -6.68 30.03
C GLU A 28 -22.65 -6.54 28.51
N HIS A 29 -23.85 -6.78 28.00
CA HIS A 29 -24.14 -6.66 26.58
C HIS A 29 -24.98 -5.42 26.29
N ILE A 30 -24.42 -4.50 25.50
CA ILE A 30 -25.05 -3.24 25.11
C ILE A 30 -25.70 -3.44 23.75
N SER A 31 -27.02 -3.23 23.68
CA SER A 31 -27.83 -3.34 22.46
C SER A 31 -27.60 -2.18 21.47
N TYR A 32 -26.36 -1.96 21.09
CA TYR A 32 -25.92 -1.00 20.07
C TYR A 32 -25.20 -1.73 18.96
N VAL A 33 -25.50 -1.40 17.71
CA VAL A 33 -24.82 -1.96 16.53
C VAL A 33 -24.05 -0.82 15.86
N PRO A 34 -22.71 -0.89 15.76
CA PRO A 34 -21.95 0.12 15.00
C PRO A 34 -22.39 0.11 13.53
N GLN A 35 -22.57 1.30 12.97
CA GLN A 35 -22.99 1.49 11.58
C GLN A 35 -22.01 2.39 10.85
N LEU A 36 -21.86 2.16 9.54
CA LEU A 36 -21.21 3.12 8.66
C LEU A 36 -21.94 4.46 8.74
N SER A 37 -21.17 5.55 8.68
CA SER A 37 -21.77 6.89 8.73
C SER A 37 -22.79 7.06 7.61
N SER A 38 -23.93 7.64 7.94
CA SER A 38 -25.02 8.01 7.03
C SER A 38 -24.73 9.31 6.28
N ALA A 39 -23.75 10.10 6.74
CA ALA A 39 -23.37 11.35 6.11
C ALA A 39 -22.68 11.13 4.75
N THR A 40 -22.91 12.07 3.82
CA THR A 40 -22.25 12.09 2.51
C THR A 40 -20.81 12.58 2.67
N LEU A 41 -19.90 11.66 2.97
CA LEU A 41 -18.50 11.97 3.27
C LEU A 41 -17.57 11.47 2.17
N GLY A 42 -16.67 12.36 1.70
CA GLY A 42 -15.49 11.94 0.98
C GLY A 42 -14.69 10.96 1.83
N GLY A 43 -14.41 9.77 1.30
CA GLY A 43 -13.71 8.72 2.04
C GLY A 43 -14.52 8.00 3.10
N ARG A 44 -15.86 8.00 3.02
CA ARG A 44 -16.75 7.12 3.80
C ARG A 44 -16.31 5.65 3.73
N LEU A 45 -15.93 5.21 2.53
CA LEU A 45 -15.24 3.97 2.24
C LEU A 45 -14.08 4.30 1.30
N THR A 46 -12.89 3.82 1.62
CA THR A 46 -11.71 3.88 0.75
C THR A 46 -11.12 2.47 0.61
N GLN A 47 -9.92 2.34 0.06
CA GLN A 47 -9.20 1.06 -0.02
C GLN A 47 -8.67 0.56 1.33
N SER A 48 -8.47 1.46 2.30
CA SER A 48 -7.83 1.15 3.58
C SER A 48 -8.54 1.76 4.79
N THR A 49 -9.64 2.49 4.59
CA THR A 49 -10.38 3.17 5.66
C THR A 49 -11.89 3.06 5.47
N PHE A 50 -12.62 3.06 6.57
CA PHE A 50 -14.06 3.31 6.56
C PHE A 50 -14.48 4.22 7.72
N THR A 51 -15.63 4.86 7.58
CA THR A 51 -16.13 5.84 8.55
C THR A 51 -17.40 5.35 9.20
N LEU A 52 -17.41 5.26 10.53
CA LEU A 52 -18.54 4.89 11.37
C LEU A 52 -19.23 6.12 11.96
N GLU A 53 -20.50 5.98 12.29
CA GLU A 53 -21.14 6.89 13.26
C GLU A 53 -20.45 6.78 14.63
N GLN A 54 -20.29 7.90 15.33
CA GLN A 54 -19.77 7.87 16.69
C GLN A 54 -20.83 7.30 17.66
N PRO A 55 -20.48 6.40 18.59
CA PRO A 55 -21.41 5.73 19.51
C PRO A 55 -21.84 6.63 20.68
N ARG A 56 -22.39 7.81 20.39
CA ARG A 56 -22.76 8.82 21.38
C ARG A 56 -23.83 8.31 22.33
N GLY A 57 -23.60 8.50 23.63
CA GLY A 57 -24.55 8.14 24.70
C GLY A 57 -24.76 6.64 24.91
N GLN A 58 -24.07 5.77 24.18
CA GLN A 58 -24.27 4.31 24.24
C GLN A 58 -23.60 3.67 25.46
N PHE A 59 -22.69 4.39 26.14
CA PHE A 59 -21.89 3.85 27.24
C PHE A 59 -22.28 4.41 28.61
N SER A 60 -23.46 5.02 28.77
CA SER A 60 -23.95 5.60 30.04
C SER A 60 -24.49 4.54 31.02
N HIS A 61 -23.91 3.34 31.01
CA HIS A 61 -24.33 2.21 31.84
C HIS A 61 -23.67 2.24 33.23
N PRO A 62 -24.38 1.85 34.32
CA PRO A 62 -23.84 1.91 35.68
C PRO A 62 -22.58 1.07 35.93
N SER A 63 -22.37 0.01 35.14
CA SER A 63 -21.21 -0.88 35.22
C SER A 63 -19.92 -0.26 34.66
N ILE A 64 -20.05 0.78 33.83
CA ILE A 64 -18.95 1.42 33.13
C ILE A 64 -18.54 2.67 33.93
N SER A 65 -17.24 2.79 34.21
CA SER A 65 -16.63 3.97 34.82
C SER A 65 -16.23 5.00 33.76
N ASP A 66 -16.09 6.27 34.15
CA ASP A 66 -15.60 7.32 33.25
C ASP A 66 -14.14 7.12 32.82
N SER A 67 -13.38 6.36 33.61
CA SER A 67 -11.98 5.98 33.33
C SER A 67 -11.85 4.72 32.47
N ASP A 68 -12.93 3.96 32.26
CA ASP A 68 -12.86 2.71 31.52
C ASP A 68 -12.51 2.96 30.06
N ALA A 69 -11.63 2.11 29.53
CA ALA A 69 -11.17 2.21 28.16
C ALA A 69 -12.22 1.61 27.23
N ILE A 70 -12.71 2.43 26.30
CA ILE A 70 -13.61 1.99 25.23
C ILE A 70 -12.75 1.77 24.00
N TRP A 71 -12.74 0.54 23.50
CA TRP A 71 -11.98 0.11 22.33
C TRP A 71 -12.91 -0.20 21.17
N LEU A 72 -12.48 0.11 19.95
CA LEU A 72 -13.07 -0.46 18.76
C LEU A 72 -12.35 -1.76 18.40
N VAL A 73 -13.07 -2.87 18.40
CA VAL A 73 -12.59 -4.14 17.86
C VAL A 73 -12.81 -4.12 16.35
N VAL A 74 -11.75 -4.36 15.59
CA VAL A 74 -11.82 -4.56 14.13
C VAL A 74 -11.47 -6.01 13.85
N ALA A 75 -12.37 -6.73 13.18
CA ALA A 75 -12.21 -8.14 12.88
C ALA A 75 -12.51 -8.43 11.41
N HIS A 76 -11.86 -9.45 10.85
CA HIS A 76 -12.36 -10.11 9.66
C HIS A 76 -13.72 -10.75 9.96
N SER A 77 -14.64 -10.70 9.00
CA SER A 77 -16.00 -11.24 9.19
C SER A 77 -16.03 -12.71 9.62
N ASN A 78 -15.06 -13.52 9.17
CA ASN A 78 -14.95 -14.94 9.53
C ASN A 78 -14.29 -15.18 10.90
N ALA A 79 -13.63 -14.18 11.48
CA ALA A 79 -12.98 -14.26 12.78
C ALA A 79 -13.93 -13.91 13.95
N THR A 80 -15.09 -13.30 13.67
CA THR A 80 -16.01 -12.83 14.73
C THR A 80 -16.55 -13.95 15.62
N GLN A 81 -16.76 -15.15 15.07
CA GLN A 81 -17.25 -16.32 15.83
C GLN A 81 -16.20 -16.88 16.80
N LYS A 82 -14.92 -16.57 16.58
CA LYS A 82 -13.79 -17.02 17.41
C LYS A 82 -13.27 -15.91 18.32
N PHE A 83 -13.87 -14.72 18.25
CA PHE A 83 -13.44 -13.58 19.04
C PHE A 83 -13.61 -13.89 20.54
N THR A 84 -12.55 -13.65 21.30
CA THR A 84 -12.57 -13.65 22.76
C THR A 84 -12.01 -12.33 23.25
N ALA A 85 -12.73 -11.66 24.14
CA ALA A 85 -12.27 -10.40 24.71
C ALA A 85 -10.97 -10.62 25.50
N PRO A 86 -9.92 -9.80 25.27
CA PRO A 86 -8.70 -9.85 26.09
C PRO A 86 -9.05 -9.68 27.57
N GLN A 87 -8.38 -10.43 28.45
CA GLN A 87 -8.60 -10.33 29.89
C GLN A 87 -7.85 -9.14 30.50
N LYS A 88 -6.76 -8.72 29.86
CA LYS A 88 -5.94 -7.58 30.25
C LYS A 88 -5.69 -6.68 29.06
N VAL A 89 -5.44 -5.40 29.34
CA VAL A 89 -5.09 -4.42 28.30
C VAL A 89 -3.78 -4.82 27.63
N GLU A 90 -2.87 -5.46 28.36
CA GLU A 90 -1.56 -5.90 27.85
C GLU A 90 -1.67 -6.94 26.73
N ASP A 91 -2.69 -7.79 26.81
CA ASP A 91 -2.94 -8.92 25.90
C ASP A 91 -3.72 -8.49 24.64
N THR A 92 -3.99 -7.19 24.49
CA THR A 92 -4.77 -6.65 23.39
C THR A 92 -4.00 -6.75 22.07
N PRO A 93 -4.52 -7.48 21.05
CA PRO A 93 -3.85 -7.61 19.76
C PRO A 93 -3.72 -6.26 19.04
N VAL A 94 -2.62 -6.10 18.32
CA VAL A 94 -2.27 -4.88 17.59
C VAL A 94 -2.47 -5.06 16.08
N PRO A 95 -2.51 -3.99 15.27
CA PRO A 95 -2.73 -4.11 13.83
C PRO A 95 -1.78 -5.10 13.11
N ALA A 96 -0.54 -5.25 13.58
CA ALA A 96 0.42 -6.21 13.02
C ALA A 96 0.01 -7.68 13.21
N ASP A 97 -0.80 -8.00 14.22
CA ASP A 97 -1.27 -9.36 14.49
C ASP A 97 -2.47 -9.73 13.61
N PHE A 98 -3.11 -8.73 13.00
CA PHE A 98 -4.38 -8.87 12.30
C PHE A 98 -4.40 -9.95 11.20
N PRO A 99 -3.37 -10.10 10.34
CA PRO A 99 -3.38 -11.14 9.30
C PRO A 99 -3.44 -12.58 9.84
N GLN A 100 -2.95 -12.81 11.06
CA GLN A 100 -2.90 -14.15 11.67
C GLN A 100 -4.00 -14.34 12.72
N GLY A 101 -4.20 -13.34 13.58
CA GLY A 101 -5.18 -13.38 14.67
C GLY A 101 -6.62 -13.05 14.23
N GLY A 102 -6.79 -12.38 13.10
CA GLY A 102 -8.09 -12.06 12.52
C GLY A 102 -8.85 -10.90 13.18
N TYR A 103 -8.33 -10.33 14.27
CA TYR A 103 -8.83 -9.10 14.89
C TYR A 103 -7.74 -8.31 15.62
N TYR A 104 -7.99 -7.02 15.84
CA TYR A 104 -7.18 -6.13 16.68
C TYR A 104 -8.06 -5.04 17.30
N LEU A 105 -7.54 -4.34 18.31
CA LEU A 105 -8.25 -3.22 18.93
C LEU A 105 -7.57 -1.88 18.60
N THR A 106 -8.40 -0.87 18.36
CA THR A 106 -7.98 0.48 17.97
C THR A 106 -8.87 1.54 18.61
N LEU A 107 -8.57 2.81 18.36
CA LEU A 107 -9.41 3.97 18.69
C LEU A 107 -9.80 3.99 20.18
N ARG A 108 -8.81 3.82 21.06
CA ARG A 108 -9.02 3.91 22.51
C ARG A 108 -9.66 5.24 22.87
N ALA A 109 -10.78 5.18 23.56
CA ALA A 109 -11.52 6.32 24.05
C ALA A 109 -11.96 6.09 25.51
N SER A 110 -12.66 7.08 26.06
CA SER A 110 -13.39 6.98 27.32
C SER A 110 -14.81 7.50 27.11
N ARG A 111 -15.70 7.29 28.08
CA ARG A 111 -17.09 7.76 28.03
C ARG A 111 -17.19 9.27 27.72
N ALA A 112 -16.25 10.06 28.23
CA ALA A 112 -16.23 11.51 28.02
C ALA A 112 -16.11 11.92 26.54
N LEU A 113 -15.54 11.06 25.68
CA LEU A 113 -15.43 11.31 24.23
C LEU A 113 -16.69 10.92 23.46
N TYR A 114 -17.65 10.24 24.10
CA TYR A 114 -18.93 9.82 23.50
C TYR A 114 -20.13 10.39 24.27
N PRO A 115 -20.19 11.72 24.50
CA PRO A 115 -21.24 12.31 25.30
C PRO A 115 -22.61 12.10 24.65
N GLY A 116 -23.60 11.69 25.45
CA GLY A 116 -25.00 11.76 25.07
C GLY A 116 -25.47 13.20 24.89
N GLY A 117 -26.63 13.39 24.26
CA GLY A 117 -27.24 14.71 24.12
C GLY A 117 -27.86 14.94 22.74
N GLN A 118 -28.46 16.14 22.57
CA GLN A 118 -29.15 16.51 21.34
C GLN A 118 -28.24 16.44 20.10
N PRO A 119 -28.82 16.19 18.92
CA PRO A 119 -28.10 16.29 17.65
C PRO A 119 -27.51 17.70 17.54
N SER A 120 -26.20 17.78 17.37
CA SER A 120 -25.53 19.01 16.98
C SER A 120 -25.38 19.00 15.45
N ASN A 121 -25.36 20.17 14.81
CA ASN A 121 -25.01 20.30 13.38
C ASN A 121 -23.56 19.88 13.08
N GLN A 122 -22.80 19.50 14.11
CA GLN A 122 -21.45 18.97 13.98
C GLN A 122 -21.46 17.50 13.55
N LEU A 123 -20.56 17.16 12.63
CA LEU A 123 -20.35 15.80 12.15
C LEU A 123 -19.59 14.98 13.21
N TRP A 124 -20.19 13.88 13.68
CA TRP A 124 -19.61 12.99 14.71
C TRP A 124 -19.32 11.62 14.13
N VAL A 125 -18.08 11.41 13.71
CA VAL A 125 -17.69 10.17 13.04
C VAL A 125 -16.39 9.59 13.59
N LEU A 126 -16.24 8.28 13.44
CA LEU A 126 -15.00 7.56 13.74
C LEU A 126 -14.43 6.97 12.44
N ARG A 127 -13.26 7.45 12.03
CA ARG A 127 -12.59 6.95 10.83
C ARG A 127 -11.60 5.85 11.20
N VAL A 128 -11.93 4.62 10.82
CA VAL A 128 -11.10 3.43 11.05
C VAL A 128 -10.00 3.36 10.00
N GLY A 129 -8.77 3.11 10.44
CA GLY A 129 -7.58 2.97 9.60
C GLY A 129 -6.95 4.29 9.13
N ASN A 130 -7.24 5.42 9.77
CA ASN A 130 -6.83 6.74 9.28
C ASN A 130 -5.44 7.20 9.75
N ASP A 131 -4.75 6.46 10.60
CA ASP A 131 -3.45 6.85 11.13
C ASP A 131 -2.31 6.14 10.39
N THR A 132 -1.79 6.80 9.36
CA THR A 132 -0.65 6.32 8.58
C THR A 132 0.70 6.53 9.26
N ARG A 133 0.73 7.21 10.42
CA ARG A 133 1.95 7.59 11.13
C ARG A 133 2.25 6.65 12.30
N CYS A 134 1.23 6.03 12.87
CA CYS A 134 1.44 5.10 13.98
C CYS A 134 1.98 3.74 13.48
N SER A 135 2.89 3.17 14.29
CA SER A 135 3.44 1.84 14.04
C SER A 135 2.33 0.78 14.21
N PRO A 136 2.21 -0.20 13.29
CA PRO A 136 1.22 -1.28 13.42
C PRO A 136 1.48 -2.19 14.63
N ARG A 137 2.63 -2.06 15.29
CA ARG A 137 2.95 -2.77 16.54
C ARG A 137 2.52 -2.02 17.79
N THR A 138 2.06 -0.78 17.67
CA THR A 138 1.61 0.04 18.79
C THR A 138 0.18 -0.31 19.15
N ARG A 139 -0.07 -0.59 20.44
CA ARG A 139 -1.42 -0.87 20.95
C ARG A 139 -2.34 0.32 20.71
N GLY A 140 -3.51 0.05 20.15
CA GLY A 140 -4.50 1.08 19.86
C GLY A 140 -4.23 1.96 18.66
N CYS A 141 -3.16 1.66 17.90
CA CYS A 141 -2.87 2.35 16.65
C CYS A 141 -4.01 2.14 15.65
N ASN A 142 -4.46 3.25 15.04
CA ASN A 142 -5.49 3.24 14.01
C ASN A 142 -4.90 3.07 12.61
N HIS A 143 -4.06 2.04 12.46
CA HIS A 143 -3.31 1.76 11.24
C HIS A 143 -4.25 1.43 10.06
N PRO A 144 -3.90 1.83 8.81
CA PRO A 144 -4.66 1.49 7.61
C PRO A 144 -4.98 0.00 7.49
N LEU A 145 -6.20 -0.29 7.03
CA LEU A 145 -6.66 -1.67 6.82
C LEU A 145 -5.91 -2.30 5.64
N PRO A 146 -5.54 -3.58 5.73
CA PRO A 146 -4.61 -4.21 4.79
C PRO A 146 -5.22 -4.57 3.42
N GLY A 147 -6.55 -4.51 3.28
CA GLY A 147 -7.21 -4.91 2.03
C GLY A 147 -8.73 -4.73 2.04
N PRO A 148 -9.46 -5.29 1.07
CA PRO A 148 -10.89 -5.03 0.88
C PRO A 148 -11.82 -5.59 1.97
N GLY A 149 -11.32 -6.48 2.84
CA GLY A 149 -12.14 -7.18 3.85
C GLY A 149 -12.78 -8.47 3.30
N PRO A 150 -13.97 -8.87 3.79
CA PRO A 150 -14.91 -8.09 4.60
C PRO A 150 -14.52 -7.98 6.08
N TYR A 151 -14.95 -6.87 6.69
CA TYR A 151 -14.72 -6.54 8.09
C TYR A 151 -16.03 -6.41 8.88
N ARG A 152 -15.97 -6.70 10.17
CA ARG A 152 -16.99 -6.35 11.17
C ARG A 152 -16.32 -5.65 12.35
N VAL A 153 -17.08 -4.80 13.03
CA VAL A 153 -16.60 -4.08 14.22
C VAL A 153 -17.59 -4.17 15.38
N LYS A 154 -17.08 -4.06 16.60
CA LYS A 154 -17.87 -3.81 17.81
C LYS A 154 -17.07 -2.98 18.79
N PHE A 155 -17.74 -2.41 19.79
CA PHE A 155 -17.04 -1.77 20.91
C PHE A 155 -16.88 -2.74 22.07
N LEU A 156 -15.73 -2.66 22.72
CA LEU A 156 -15.40 -3.41 23.93
C LEU A 156 -14.97 -2.41 25.00
N VAL A 157 -15.57 -2.51 26.17
CA VAL A 157 -15.24 -1.69 27.34
C VAL A 157 -14.38 -2.52 28.27
N MET A 158 -13.21 -1.98 28.61
CA MET A 158 -12.19 -2.62 29.43
C MET A 158 -11.93 -1.75 30.66
N SER A 159 -12.11 -2.33 31.84
CA SER A 159 -11.59 -1.79 33.10
C SER A 159 -10.18 -2.33 33.38
N ASP A 160 -9.59 -1.88 34.48
CA ASP A 160 -8.36 -2.44 35.04
C ASP A 160 -8.50 -3.92 35.46
N ARG A 161 -9.73 -4.38 35.70
CA ARG A 161 -10.06 -5.76 36.07
C ARG A 161 -10.44 -6.65 34.88
N GLY A 162 -10.45 -6.11 33.67
CA GLY A 162 -10.76 -6.84 32.44
C GLY A 162 -12.02 -6.33 31.72
N PRO A 163 -12.60 -7.13 30.82
CA PRO A 163 -13.73 -6.72 29.99
C PRO A 163 -14.99 -6.56 30.83
N THR A 164 -15.64 -5.40 30.71
CA THR A 164 -16.81 -5.02 31.52
C THR A 164 -18.09 -5.00 30.69
N ALA A 165 -18.02 -4.52 29.45
CA ALA A 165 -19.16 -4.50 28.54
C ALA A 165 -18.74 -4.65 27.07
N GLU A 166 -19.64 -5.12 26.21
CA GLU A 166 -19.45 -5.12 24.76
C GLU A 166 -20.73 -4.78 24.00
N THR A 167 -20.59 -4.36 22.74
CA THR A 167 -21.73 -4.09 21.85
C THR A 167 -21.95 -5.23 20.87
N GLU A 168 -23.06 -5.17 20.13
CA GLU A 168 -23.28 -6.04 18.98
C GLU A 168 -22.23 -5.82 17.88
N TRP A 169 -22.02 -6.84 17.06
CA TRP A 169 -21.23 -6.74 15.84
C TRP A 169 -21.96 -5.96 14.74
N SER A 170 -21.24 -5.13 14.00
CA SER A 170 -21.73 -4.46 12.80
C SER A 170 -22.09 -5.44 11.68
N SER A 171 -22.82 -4.94 10.69
CA SER A 171 -22.91 -5.58 9.38
C SER A 171 -21.52 -5.68 8.70
N GLU A 172 -21.41 -6.55 7.69
CA GLU A 172 -20.16 -6.67 6.93
C GLU A 172 -19.87 -5.40 6.14
N THR A 173 -18.65 -4.90 6.29
CA THR A 173 -18.13 -3.78 5.53
C THR A 173 -17.07 -4.29 4.56
N ARG A 174 -17.27 -4.03 3.26
CA ARG A 174 -16.24 -4.22 2.22
C ARG A 174 -15.70 -2.87 1.81
N LEU A 175 -14.38 -2.76 1.82
CA LEU A 175 -13.66 -1.59 1.36
C LEU A 175 -13.59 -1.56 -0.17
N GLN A 176 -13.26 -0.39 -0.71
CA GLN A 176 -13.08 -0.24 -2.15
C GLN A 176 -11.88 -1.07 -2.60
N GLN A 177 -12.01 -1.74 -3.74
CA GLN A 177 -10.90 -2.45 -4.35
C GLN A 177 -10.27 -1.56 -5.42
N ALA A 178 -8.95 -1.46 -5.43
CA ALA A 178 -8.24 -0.93 -6.58
C ALA A 178 -8.40 -1.94 -7.71
N GLU A 179 -9.02 -1.56 -8.82
CA GLU A 179 -8.72 -2.26 -10.07
C GLU A 179 -7.29 -1.91 -10.43
N VAL A 180 -6.44 -2.94 -10.49
CA VAL A 180 -5.12 -2.79 -11.11
C VAL A 180 -5.41 -2.51 -12.56
N LEU A 181 -5.33 -1.24 -12.95
CA LEU A 181 -5.23 -0.88 -14.36
C LEU A 181 -3.98 -1.60 -14.86
N GLN A 182 -4.19 -2.70 -15.59
CA GLN A 182 -3.15 -3.32 -16.40
C GLN A 182 -2.58 -2.18 -17.22
N ALA A 183 -1.30 -1.87 -17.02
CA ALA A 183 -0.60 -0.95 -17.89
C ALA A 183 -0.60 -1.60 -19.27
N ALA A 184 -1.64 -1.34 -20.06
CA ALA A 184 -1.61 -1.63 -21.47
C ALA A 184 -0.33 -0.96 -21.99
N PRO A 185 0.51 -1.65 -22.77
CA PRO A 185 1.58 -0.98 -23.51
C PRO A 185 0.90 0.19 -24.22
N GLY A 186 1.21 1.41 -23.80
CA GLY A 186 0.56 2.58 -24.37
C GLY A 186 0.72 2.49 -25.88
N PRO A 187 -0.35 2.69 -26.68
CA PRO A 187 -0.17 2.79 -28.11
C PRO A 187 0.89 3.87 -28.32
N GLN A 188 2.02 3.51 -28.94
CA GLN A 188 3.03 4.51 -29.28
C GLN A 188 2.32 5.53 -30.14
N THR A 189 1.95 6.67 -29.54
CA THR A 189 1.23 7.71 -30.24
C THR A 189 2.09 8.09 -31.43
N ALA A 190 1.49 8.33 -32.60
CA ALA A 190 2.23 8.67 -33.81
C ALA A 190 3.27 9.79 -33.57
N GLY A 191 2.99 10.70 -32.63
CA GLY A 191 3.93 11.73 -32.15
C GLY A 191 5.22 11.19 -31.55
N THR A 192 5.18 10.12 -30.75
CA THR A 192 6.39 9.50 -30.16
C THR A 192 7.30 8.92 -31.25
N VAL A 193 6.72 8.25 -32.26
CA VAL A 193 7.48 7.71 -33.39
C VAL A 193 8.12 8.83 -34.20
N VAL A 194 7.39 9.91 -34.47
CA VAL A 194 7.90 11.08 -35.19
C VAL A 194 9.05 11.75 -34.41
N ILE A 195 8.91 11.92 -33.10
CA ILE A 195 9.97 12.52 -32.26
C ILE A 195 11.23 11.66 -32.28
N ILE A 196 11.10 10.34 -32.10
CA ILE A 196 12.25 9.42 -32.15
C ILE A 196 12.93 9.46 -33.53
N ALA A 197 12.15 9.51 -34.61
CA ALA A 197 12.68 9.60 -35.96
C ALA A 197 13.46 10.92 -36.18
N ILE A 198 12.90 12.06 -35.79
CA ILE A 198 13.55 13.38 -35.92
C ILE A 198 14.86 13.40 -35.11
N LEU A 199 14.82 12.96 -33.85
CA LEU A 199 16.01 12.91 -32.99
C LEU A 199 17.09 11.99 -33.55
N SER A 200 16.70 10.85 -34.13
CA SER A 200 17.64 9.90 -34.76
C SER A 200 18.33 10.51 -35.98
N VAL A 201 17.58 11.23 -36.83
CA VAL A 201 18.12 11.92 -38.01
C VAL A 201 19.05 13.05 -37.60
N LEU A 202 18.65 13.88 -36.63
CA LEU A 202 19.48 14.97 -36.11
C LEU A 202 20.79 14.45 -35.52
N LEU A 203 20.74 13.34 -34.78
CA LEU A 203 21.93 12.69 -34.23
C LEU A 203 22.86 12.17 -35.33
N ALA A 204 22.32 11.53 -36.37
CA ALA A 204 23.11 11.05 -37.50
C ALA A 204 23.82 12.19 -38.24
N ILE A 205 23.14 13.31 -38.47
CA ILE A 205 23.72 14.51 -39.10
C ILE A 205 24.85 15.07 -38.22
N LEU A 206 24.61 15.18 -36.91
CA LEU A 206 25.61 15.66 -35.96
C LEU A 206 26.88 14.79 -35.97
N LEU A 207 26.71 13.47 -35.95
CA LEU A 207 27.82 12.52 -36.00
C LEU A 207 28.58 12.58 -37.32
N ALA A 208 27.87 12.70 -38.45
CA ALA A 208 28.50 12.84 -39.76
C ALA A 208 29.33 14.13 -39.85
N ALA A 209 28.81 15.26 -39.37
CA ALA A 209 29.53 16.53 -39.33
C ALA A 209 30.76 16.48 -38.41
N LEU A 210 30.67 15.79 -37.27
CA LEU A 210 31.81 15.58 -36.39
C LEU A 210 32.90 14.72 -37.06
N LEU A 211 32.50 13.66 -37.76
CA LEU A 211 33.42 12.79 -38.51
C LEU A 211 34.11 13.53 -39.65
N THR A 212 33.38 14.33 -40.43
CA THR A 212 33.98 15.13 -41.51
C THR A 212 34.96 16.16 -40.96
N LEU A 213 34.63 16.81 -39.83
CA LEU A 213 35.54 17.73 -39.16
C LEU A 213 36.81 17.01 -38.70
N LEU A 214 36.68 15.83 -38.09
CA LEU A 214 37.82 15.04 -37.60
C LEU A 214 38.72 14.55 -38.74
N ILE A 215 38.12 14.12 -39.86
CA ILE A 215 38.86 13.74 -41.06
C ILE A 215 39.59 14.96 -41.64
N PHE A 216 38.90 16.11 -41.74
CA PHE A 216 39.50 17.34 -42.26
C PHE A 216 40.68 17.81 -41.41
N THR A 217 40.51 17.86 -40.08
CA THR A 217 41.60 18.25 -39.16
C THR A 217 42.75 17.25 -39.19
N TRP A 218 42.48 15.96 -39.33
CA TRP A 218 43.51 14.93 -39.51
C TRP A 218 44.32 15.16 -40.79
N TYR A 219 43.65 15.39 -41.93
CA TYR A 219 44.32 15.67 -43.20
C TYR A 219 45.13 16.96 -43.17
N ASP A 220 44.63 18.02 -42.52
CA ASP A 220 45.33 19.31 -42.42
C ASP A 220 46.58 19.21 -41.52
N THR A 221 46.49 18.43 -40.44
CA THR A 221 47.60 18.20 -39.49
C THR A 221 48.67 17.27 -40.06
N CYS A 222 48.31 16.26 -40.87
CA CYS A 222 49.26 15.33 -41.50
C CYS A 222 49.75 15.77 -42.89
N GLY A 223 49.02 16.62 -43.61
CA GLY A 223 49.36 17.08 -44.97
C GLY A 223 50.33 18.26 -45.02
N SER A 224 50.58 18.91 -43.88
CA SER A 224 51.43 20.09 -43.78
C SER A 224 52.91 19.76 -43.54
N THR A 225 53.52 18.96 -44.42
CA THR A 225 55.00 18.90 -44.55
C THR A 225 55.40 18.99 -46.03
N PRO A 226 55.78 20.17 -46.55
CA PRO A 226 56.35 20.25 -47.90
C PRO A 226 57.83 19.84 -47.85
N ILE A 227 58.14 18.65 -48.37
CA ILE A 227 59.51 18.23 -48.68
C ILE A 227 59.96 18.99 -49.94
N SER A 228 60.94 19.88 -49.81
CA SER A 228 61.65 20.47 -50.95
C SER A 228 62.50 19.40 -51.65
N GLY A 229 62.24 19.14 -52.94
CA GLY A 229 63.03 18.25 -53.80
C GLY A 229 63.69 19.04 -54.94
N PRO A 230 64.97 18.78 -55.30
CA PRO A 230 65.70 19.54 -56.32
C PRO A 230 65.33 19.11 -57.74
N GLY A 231 65.27 20.07 -58.65
CA GLY A 231 64.86 19.85 -60.03
C GLY A 231 65.95 19.26 -60.92
N GLU A 232 65.53 18.43 -61.87
CA GLU A 232 66.14 18.36 -63.21
C GLU A 232 65.18 17.64 -64.19
N LEU A 233 64.78 18.33 -65.26
CA LEU A 233 63.97 17.78 -66.36
C LEU A 233 64.92 17.34 -67.48
N VAL A 234 65.15 16.03 -67.62
CA VAL A 234 65.91 15.47 -68.75
C VAL A 234 64.95 15.10 -69.89
N PHE A 235 65.18 15.71 -71.04
CA PHE A 235 64.38 15.61 -72.28
C PHE A 235 64.79 14.36 -73.08
N VAL A 236 63.86 13.46 -73.40
CA VAL A 236 64.12 12.26 -74.23
C VAL A 236 63.74 12.52 -75.69
N ARG A 237 64.72 12.37 -76.59
CA ARG A 237 64.62 12.63 -78.04
C ARG A 237 64.13 11.39 -78.80
N LYS A 238 63.16 11.56 -79.71
CA LYS A 238 62.51 10.53 -80.53
C LYS A 238 63.28 10.31 -81.85
N TYR A 239 63.46 9.05 -82.27
CA TYR A 239 64.06 8.66 -83.55
C TYR A 239 63.04 8.01 -84.50
N ASP A 240 63.08 8.41 -85.78
CA ASP A 240 62.32 7.85 -86.92
C ASP A 240 63.13 6.74 -87.63
N THR A 241 62.45 5.75 -88.20
CA THR A 241 63.09 4.70 -89.04
C THR A 241 62.43 4.64 -90.42
N HIS A 242 63.26 4.70 -91.48
CA HIS A 242 62.85 4.76 -92.89
C HIS A 242 62.68 3.36 -93.55
N HIS A 243 61.75 3.33 -94.49
CA HIS A 243 61.42 2.40 -95.60
C HIS A 243 62.26 1.12 -95.86
N MET A 244 61.54 0.04 -96.20
CA MET A 244 62.03 -1.06 -97.05
C MET A 244 61.23 -1.15 -98.35
N SER A 245 61.90 -1.50 -99.45
CA SER A 245 61.28 -1.79 -100.76
C SER A 245 61.75 -3.13 -101.34
N ARG A 246 60.75 -3.87 -101.88
CA ARG A 246 60.76 -4.79 -103.06
C ARG A 246 61.44 -6.18 -102.94
N PRO A 247 61.11 -7.19 -103.81
CA PRO A 247 60.65 -7.09 -105.21
C PRO A 247 59.55 -8.08 -105.71
N SER A 248 59.32 -8.00 -107.04
CA SER A 248 58.24 -8.45 -107.94
C SER A 248 58.15 -9.94 -108.35
N ALA A 249 57.01 -10.33 -108.93
CA ALA A 249 56.84 -11.35 -109.98
C ALA A 249 55.74 -10.85 -110.97
N VAL A 250 56.00 -10.59 -112.26
CA VAL A 250 55.86 -11.49 -113.45
C VAL A 250 54.49 -12.19 -113.48
N GLY A 251 53.59 -12.14 -114.49
CA GLY A 251 53.56 -11.67 -115.89
C GLY A 251 52.44 -12.46 -116.63
N ALA A 252 52.02 -11.98 -117.82
CA ALA A 252 51.12 -12.60 -118.84
C ALA A 252 49.60 -12.55 -118.56
N SER A 253 48.69 -12.17 -119.47
CA SER A 253 48.73 -11.79 -120.90
C SER A 253 47.67 -10.72 -121.18
#